data_AF-A0A8J9V6K2-F1
#
_entry.id   AF-A0A8J9V6K2-F1
#
_cell.length_a   1.000
_cell.length_b   1.000
_cell.length_c   1.000
_cell.angle_alpha   90.00
_cell.angle_beta   90.00
_cell.angle_gamma   90.00
#
_symmetry.space_group_name_H-M   'P 1'
#
loop_
_entity.id
_entity.type
_entity.pdbx_description
1 polymer ?
#
loop_
_entity_poly.entity_id
_entity_poly.type
_entity_poly.pdbx_seq_one_letter_code
_entity_poly.pdbx_strand_id
1 'polypeptide(L)'
;MPLEVGIWHHHLKHIDSAVVENRPVSINEGQVYVYENHFPGYTIDYIHVDNVAIKSCGASAAIKKGGIGTSSVLIVLHAATNEEIRSVIDIWGTKQFERNTQSIPVEDKFGNMKSLYLFKELRAVNHNKGF
;
A
#
# COMPACT_ATOMS: atom_id res chain seq x y z
N MET A 1 3.78 -7.21 -19.24
CA MET A 1 4.78 -6.13 -19.09
C MET A 1 4.68 -5.65 -17.65
N PRO A 2 5.79 -5.48 -16.91
CA PRO A 2 5.75 -4.89 -15.57
C PRO A 2 5.02 -3.55 -15.63
N LEU A 3 4.20 -3.27 -14.62
CA LEU A 3 3.47 -2.01 -14.54
C LEU A 3 4.35 -1.03 -13.75
N GLU A 4 4.81 0.01 -14.44
CA GLU A 4 5.60 1.07 -13.85
C GLU A 4 4.88 2.40 -14.05
N VAL A 5 4.75 3.18 -12.98
CA VAL A 5 4.07 4.48 -13.01
C VAL A 5 4.87 5.48 -12.18
N GLY A 6 5.06 6.68 -12.73
CA GLY A 6 5.81 7.76 -12.07
C GLY A 6 7.23 7.91 -12.61
N ILE A 7 8.08 8.63 -11.87
CA ILE A 7 9.48 8.85 -12.24
C ILE A 7 10.38 8.41 -11.09
N TRP A 8 11.15 7.35 -11.32
CA TRP A 8 12.10 6.87 -10.32
C TRP A 8 13.27 7.84 -10.13
N HIS A 9 13.63 8.08 -8.88
CA HIS A 9 14.86 8.79 -8.52
C HIS A 9 15.50 8.15 -7.29
N HIS A 10 16.84 8.16 -7.24
CA HIS A 10 17.64 7.60 -6.15
C HIS A 10 17.40 8.22 -4.76
N HIS A 11 16.81 9.42 -4.70
CA HIS A 11 16.52 10.13 -3.45
C HIS A 11 15.11 9.85 -2.90
N LEU A 12 14.26 9.15 -3.67
CA LEU A 12 12.96 8.73 -3.18
C LEU A 12 13.13 7.77 -2.01
N LYS A 13 12.22 7.86 -1.04
CA LYS A 13 12.19 6.93 0.08
C LYS A 13 11.28 5.76 -0.25
N HIS A 14 11.73 4.57 0.10
CA HIS A 14 10.88 3.39 0.06
C HIS A 14 9.76 3.56 1.09
N ILE A 15 8.51 3.55 0.64
CA ILE A 15 7.32 3.74 1.47
C ILE A 15 6.82 2.37 1.94
N ASP A 16 6.60 1.45 1.00
CA ASP A 16 6.07 0.12 1.27
C ASP A 16 6.41 -0.85 0.15
N SER A 17 6.45 -2.14 0.49
CA SER A 17 6.52 -3.22 -0.48
C SER A 17 5.67 -4.41 -0.08
N ALA A 18 5.16 -5.11 -1.08
CA ALA A 18 4.38 -6.32 -0.88
C ALA A 18 4.75 -7.38 -1.92
N VAL A 19 4.83 -8.62 -1.46
CA VAL A 19 4.99 -9.79 -2.32
C VAL A 19 3.67 -10.56 -2.29
N VAL A 20 3.11 -10.80 -3.48
CA VAL A 20 1.84 -11.50 -3.67
C VAL A 20 2.12 -12.80 -4.40
N GLU A 21 1.85 -13.91 -3.72
CA GLU A 21 2.02 -15.26 -4.27
C GLU A 21 0.76 -16.10 -4.04
N ASN A 22 0.02 -16.36 -5.12
CA ASN A 22 -1.15 -17.23 -5.10
C ASN A 22 -0.96 -18.41 -6.04
N ARG A 23 -1.26 -19.62 -5.55
CA ARG A 23 -1.25 -20.84 -6.37
C ARG A 23 -2.37 -20.80 -7.42
N PRO A 24 -2.21 -21.46 -8.58
CA PRO A 24 -3.27 -21.55 -9.59
C PRO A 24 -4.59 -22.08 -9.03
N VAL A 25 -5.71 -21.52 -9.52
CA VAL A 25 -7.08 -22.01 -9.27
C VAL A 25 -7.58 -22.88 -10.41
N SER A 26 -8.75 -23.49 -10.19
CA SER A 26 -9.42 -24.40 -11.11
C SER A 26 -9.72 -23.77 -12.49
N ILE A 27 -9.96 -24.63 -13.49
CA ILE A 27 -10.15 -24.26 -14.91
C ILE A 27 -11.38 -23.33 -15.16
N ASN A 28 -12.24 -23.11 -14.16
CA ASN A 28 -13.44 -22.29 -14.30
C ASN A 28 -13.36 -20.95 -13.55
N GLU A 29 -12.23 -20.66 -12.91
CA GLU A 29 -12.09 -19.51 -12.01
C GLU A 29 -10.86 -18.68 -12.42
N GLY A 30 -11.03 -17.35 -12.47
CA GLY A 30 -9.91 -16.41 -12.53
C GLY A 30 -9.49 -16.00 -11.12
N GLN A 31 -8.31 -15.38 -10.98
CA GLN A 31 -7.83 -14.89 -9.69
C GLN A 31 -7.75 -13.38 -9.68
N VAL A 32 -8.18 -12.78 -8.58
CA VAL A 32 -8.01 -11.35 -8.32
C VAL A 32 -7.37 -11.15 -6.96
N TYR A 33 -6.32 -10.35 -6.91
CA TYR A 33 -5.74 -9.85 -5.68
C TYR A 33 -5.81 -8.32 -5.67
N VAL A 34 -6.18 -7.76 -4.53
CA VAL A 34 -6.31 -6.31 -4.35
C VAL A 34 -5.34 -5.87 -3.28
N TYR A 35 -4.42 -4.99 -3.66
CA TYR A 35 -3.54 -4.27 -2.76
C TYR A 35 -4.08 -2.86 -2.59
N GLU A 36 -4.51 -2.51 -1.38
CA GLU A 36 -4.98 -1.16 -1.03
C GLU A 36 -4.23 -0.68 0.19
N ASN A 37 -3.55 0.47 0.08
CA ASN A 37 -2.85 1.08 1.20
C ASN A 37 -2.96 2.61 1.20
N HIS A 38 -2.87 3.18 2.39
CA HIS A 38 -2.85 4.61 2.64
C HIS A 38 -1.61 4.98 3.47
N PHE A 39 -0.86 5.97 3.00
CA PHE A 39 0.42 6.42 3.52
C PHE A 39 0.30 7.87 4.03
N PRO A 40 -0.24 8.10 5.24
CA PRO A 40 -0.41 9.44 5.79
C PRO A 40 0.95 10.14 5.94
N GLY A 41 1.01 11.40 5.52
CA GLY A 41 2.25 12.20 5.54
C GLY A 41 3.28 11.80 4.47
N TYR A 42 2.91 10.98 3.50
CA TYR A 42 3.72 10.68 2.33
C TYR A 42 2.96 10.99 1.04
N THR A 43 3.70 11.39 0.02
CA THR A 43 3.23 11.45 -1.37
C THR A 43 3.94 10.37 -2.14
N ILE A 44 3.17 9.57 -2.86
CA ILE A 44 3.70 8.54 -3.74
C ILE A 44 4.22 9.24 -5.00
N ASP A 45 5.49 8.98 -5.34
CA ASP A 45 6.15 9.58 -6.52
C ASP A 45 6.51 8.52 -7.57
N TYR A 46 6.60 7.26 -7.15
CA TYR A 46 6.92 6.15 -8.04
C TYR A 46 6.32 4.83 -7.54
N ILE A 47 5.76 4.05 -8.46
CA ILE A 47 5.19 2.72 -8.21
C ILE A 47 5.77 1.77 -9.24
N HIS A 48 6.32 0.66 -8.78
CA HIS A 48 6.76 -0.44 -9.61
C HIS A 48 6.02 -1.71 -9.22
N VAL A 49 5.45 -2.39 -10.21
CA VAL A 49 4.83 -3.71 -10.02
C VAL A 49 5.49 -4.66 -11.00
N ASP A 50 6.41 -5.46 -10.48
CA ASP A 50 7.01 -6.54 -11.24
C ASP A 50 6.10 -7.76 -11.16
N ASN A 51 5.58 -8.18 -12.30
CA ASN A 51 4.72 -9.34 -12.39
C ASN A 51 5.52 -10.50 -12.99
N VAL A 52 6.13 -11.31 -12.12
CA VAL A 52 7.02 -12.43 -12.47
C VAL A 52 6.26 -13.60 -13.11
N ALA A 53 4.92 -13.60 -13.04
CA ALA A 53 4.04 -14.62 -13.62
C ALA A 53 4.09 -14.74 -15.17
N ILE A 54 4.85 -13.89 -15.87
CA ILE A 54 4.83 -13.78 -17.34
C ILE A 54 5.42 -15.00 -18.09
N LYS A 55 6.06 -15.98 -17.42
CA LYS A 55 6.36 -17.26 -18.09
C LYS A 55 5.11 -18.13 -18.35
N SER A 56 3.97 -17.78 -17.77
CA SER A 56 2.66 -18.40 -18.02
C SER A 56 1.57 -17.32 -18.22
N CYS A 57 1.53 -16.78 -19.45
CA CYS A 57 0.36 -16.40 -20.25
C CYS A 57 -0.88 -15.59 -19.77
N GLY A 58 -0.92 -14.76 -18.72
CA GLY A 58 -2.18 -13.99 -18.54
C GLY A 58 -2.39 -13.11 -17.30
N ALA A 59 -1.38 -12.94 -16.46
CA ALA A 59 -1.48 -12.03 -15.33
C ALA A 59 -1.35 -10.54 -15.76
N SER A 60 -2.24 -9.68 -15.27
CA SER A 60 -2.29 -8.24 -15.51
C SER A 60 -2.37 -7.47 -14.20
N ALA A 61 -1.78 -6.27 -14.19
CA ALA A 61 -1.82 -5.36 -13.04
C ALA A 61 -2.41 -4.02 -13.50
N ALA A 62 -3.25 -3.40 -12.67
CA ALA A 62 -3.80 -2.06 -12.94
C ALA A 62 -3.99 -1.27 -11.64
N ILE A 63 -3.63 0.03 -11.68
CA ILE A 63 -4.00 0.98 -10.62
C ILE A 63 -5.45 1.41 -10.86
N LYS A 64 -6.33 1.17 -9.88
CA LYS A 64 -7.75 1.51 -9.98
C LYS A 64 -8.11 2.83 -9.30
N LYS A 65 -7.36 3.24 -8.27
CA LYS A 65 -7.57 4.48 -7.51
C LYS A 65 -6.29 4.91 -6.80
N GLY A 66 -6.13 6.21 -6.58
CA GLY A 66 -4.90 6.77 -6.01
C GLY A 66 -3.72 6.67 -6.99
N GLY A 67 -2.49 6.68 -6.48
CA GLY A 67 -1.27 6.59 -7.27
C GLY A 67 -0.35 7.80 -7.10
N ILE A 68 0.37 8.13 -8.16
CA ILE A 68 1.36 9.21 -8.15
C ILE A 68 0.71 10.54 -7.76
N GLY A 69 1.38 11.31 -6.89
CA GLY A 69 0.89 12.58 -6.37
C GLY A 69 -0.18 12.45 -5.27
N THR A 70 -0.49 11.23 -4.83
CA THR A 70 -1.46 10.99 -3.76
C THR A 70 -0.82 10.27 -2.57
N SER A 71 -1.57 10.14 -1.48
CA SER A 71 -1.17 9.40 -0.28
C SER A 71 -1.84 8.02 -0.18
N SER A 72 -2.43 7.50 -1.26
CA SER A 72 -3.04 6.17 -1.26
C SER A 72 -2.92 5.50 -2.63
N VAL A 73 -3.02 4.18 -2.65
CA VAL A 73 -3.02 3.42 -3.91
C VAL A 73 -3.88 2.18 -3.78
N LEU A 74 -4.58 1.86 -4.87
CA LEU A 74 -5.34 0.64 -5.07
C LEU A 74 -4.83 -0.05 -6.34
N ILE A 75 -4.11 -1.15 -6.18
CA ILE A 75 -3.55 -1.98 -7.24
C ILE A 75 -4.35 -3.27 -7.32
N VAL A 76 -4.83 -3.61 -8.51
CA VAL A 76 -5.52 -4.87 -8.76
C VAL A 76 -4.64 -5.74 -9.65
N LEU A 77 -4.33 -6.93 -9.15
CA LEU A 77 -3.67 -8.00 -9.90
C LEU A 77 -4.74 -9.00 -10.32
N HIS A 78 -4.76 -9.35 -11.60
CA HIS A 78 -5.69 -10.32 -12.15
C HIS A 78 -4.90 -11.39 -12.91
N ALA A 79 -5.13 -12.67 -12.65
CA ALA A 79 -4.58 -13.77 -13.43
C ALA A 79 -5.69 -14.58 -14.09
N ALA A 80 -5.41 -15.05 -15.31
CA ALA A 80 -6.30 -15.94 -16.01
C ALA A 80 -6.32 -17.31 -15.34
N THR A 81 -7.25 -18.14 -15.80
CA THR A 81 -7.45 -19.47 -15.27
C THR A 81 -6.22 -20.36 -15.41
N ASN A 82 -5.90 -21.14 -14.37
CA ASN A 82 -4.71 -21.99 -14.26
C ASN A 82 -3.36 -21.25 -14.21
N GLU A 83 -3.38 -19.95 -13.95
CA GLU A 83 -2.17 -19.16 -13.79
C GLU A 83 -1.94 -18.79 -12.33
N GLU A 84 -0.68 -18.62 -11.97
CA GLU A 84 -0.27 -18.14 -10.66
C GLU A 84 -0.12 -16.62 -10.67
N ILE A 85 -0.47 -15.98 -9.55
CA ILE A 85 -0.07 -14.60 -9.30
C ILE A 85 1.26 -14.66 -8.55
N ARG A 86 2.32 -14.13 -9.16
CA ARG A 86 3.59 -13.84 -8.50
C ARG A 86 3.98 -12.42 -8.84
N SER A 87 3.71 -11.50 -7.93
CA SER A 87 3.99 -10.08 -8.16
C SER A 87 4.67 -9.45 -6.96
N VAL A 88 5.62 -8.58 -7.25
CA VAL A 88 6.26 -7.70 -6.27
C VAL A 88 5.76 -6.29 -6.55
N ILE A 89 5.24 -5.65 -5.52
CA ILE A 89 4.78 -4.26 -5.53
C ILE A 89 5.77 -3.47 -4.70
N ASP A 90 6.37 -2.45 -5.31
CA ASP A 90 7.28 -1.51 -4.64
C ASP A 90 6.75 -0.08 -4.81
N ILE A 91 6.63 0.63 -3.69
CA ILE A 91 6.09 1.98 -3.66
C ILE A 91 7.10 2.91 -3.03
N TRP A 92 7.37 4.00 -3.74
CA TRP A 92 8.37 4.99 -3.38
C TRP A 92 7.76 6.38 -3.41
N GLY A 93 8.31 7.26 -2.58
CA GLY A 93 7.87 8.64 -2.58
C GLY A 93 8.55 9.49 -1.53
N THR A 94 7.93 10.62 -1.26
CA THR A 94 8.49 11.67 -0.42
C THR A 94 7.64 11.88 0.82
N LYS A 95 8.29 12.16 1.95
CA LYS A 95 7.59 12.51 3.19
C LYS A 95 7.14 13.96 3.11
N GLN A 96 5.84 14.20 3.11
CA GLN A 96 5.29 15.54 3.30
C GLN A 96 5.33 15.87 4.79
N PHE A 97 6.25 16.75 5.17
CA PHE A 97 6.22 17.38 6.48
C PHE A 97 5.19 18.50 6.47
N GLU A 98 3.94 18.23 6.82
CA GLU A 98 3.09 19.28 7.40
C GLU A 98 3.24 19.26 8.91
N ARG A 99 4.26 19.94 9.41
CA ARG A 99 4.41 20.18 10.85
C ARG A 99 3.54 21.36 11.26
N ASN A 100 2.22 21.17 11.27
CA ASN A 100 1.30 22.07 11.98
C ASN A 100 0.93 21.45 13.34
N THR A 101 1.94 21.22 14.18
CA THR A 101 1.69 21.05 15.61
C THR A 101 1.39 22.41 16.19
N GLN A 102 0.14 22.86 16.10
CA GLN A 102 -0.32 23.90 17.01
C GLN A 102 -0.36 23.30 18.41
N SER A 103 0.47 23.85 19.29
CA SER A 103 0.44 23.58 20.72
C SER A 103 -0.93 23.95 21.26
N ILE A 104 -1.78 22.96 21.54
CA ILE A 104 -3.02 23.19 22.29
C ILE A 104 -2.60 23.33 23.76
N PRO A 105 -2.81 24.49 24.41
CA PRO A 105 -2.57 24.59 25.85
C PRO A 105 -3.50 23.61 26.56
N VAL A 106 -2.91 22.72 27.36
CA VAL A 106 -3.64 21.75 28.18
C VAL A 106 -4.36 22.55 29.27
N GLU A 107 -5.70 22.57 29.24
CA GLU A 107 -6.47 23.11 30.36
C GLU A 107 -6.22 22.25 31.62
N ASP A 108 -5.98 22.92 32.75
CA ASP A 108 -5.57 22.38 34.07
C ASP A 108 -6.59 21.43 34.75
N LYS A 109 -7.55 20.84 34.02
CA LYS A 109 -8.57 19.93 34.57
C LYS A 109 -8.26 18.44 34.43
N PHE A 110 -7.11 18.07 33.87
CA PHE A 110 -6.69 16.67 33.76
C PHE A 110 -5.61 16.30 34.78
N GLY A 111 -5.95 16.42 36.07
CA GLY A 111 -5.04 16.28 37.20
C GLY A 111 -4.38 14.92 37.41
N ASN A 112 -4.41 13.98 36.45
CA ASN A 112 -3.70 12.69 36.53
C ASN A 112 -3.34 12.05 35.16
N MET A 113 -3.32 12.80 34.05
CA MET A 113 -2.81 12.26 32.77
C MET A 113 -1.38 12.70 32.52
N LYS A 114 -0.43 11.77 32.71
CA LYS A 114 1.01 12.02 32.59
C LYS A 114 1.53 12.07 31.14
N SER A 115 0.68 11.80 30.15
CA SER A 115 0.86 12.16 28.74
C SER A 115 -0.27 11.52 27.94
N LEU A 116 -1.11 12.34 27.32
CA LEU A 116 -2.06 11.87 26.33
C LEU A 116 -1.33 11.88 24.98
N TYR A 117 -0.58 10.82 24.67
CA TYR A 117 -0.18 10.59 23.28
C TYR A 117 -1.40 10.05 22.54
N LEU A 118 -2.27 10.96 22.08
CA LEU A 118 -3.30 10.68 21.09
C LEU A 118 -2.61 10.36 19.76
N PHE A 119 -2.13 9.14 19.60
CA PHE A 119 -1.80 8.61 18.28
C PHE A 119 -3.10 8.26 17.57
N LYS A 120 -3.76 9.28 17.01
CA LYS A 120 -5.02 9.15 16.25
C LYS A 120 -4.83 8.49 14.86
N GLU A 121 -3.60 8.11 14.50
CA GLU A 121 -3.23 7.73 13.12
C GLU A 121 -2.36 6.46 13.02
N LEU A 122 -2.21 5.69 14.10
CA LEU A 122 -1.49 4.41 14.04
C LEU A 122 -2.46 3.22 14.05
N ARG A 123 -2.59 2.62 12.86
CA ARG A 123 -2.95 1.23 12.53
C ARG A 123 -4.07 0.61 13.38
N ALA A 124 -5.29 0.59 12.85
CA ALA A 124 -6.27 -0.43 13.26
C ALA A 124 -5.77 -1.79 12.75
N VAL A 125 -5.06 -2.52 13.60
CA VAL A 125 -4.70 -3.91 13.32
C VAL A 125 -5.91 -4.77 13.71
N ASN A 126 -6.73 -5.14 12.73
CA ASN A 126 -7.76 -6.15 12.93
C ASN A 126 -7.07 -7.52 12.96
N HIS A 127 -6.78 -8.05 14.15
CA HIS A 127 -6.54 -9.48 14.32
C HIS A 127 -7.91 -10.15 14.39
N ASN A 128 -8.23 -10.99 13.41
CA ASN A 128 -9.28 -12.00 13.57
C ASN A 128 -8.94 -12.83 14.82
N LYS A 129 -9.73 -12.72 15.88
CA LYS A 129 -9.77 -13.73 16.93
C LYS A 129 -10.38 -14.99 16.33
N GLY A 130 -9.55 -15.99 16.07
CA GLY A 130 -10.02 -17.37 15.99
C GLY A 130 -10.57 -17.81 17.35
N PHE A 131 -11.62 -18.62 17.31
CA PHE A 131 -12.16 -19.35 18.47
C PHE A 131 -11.16 -20.39 19.00
#